data_AF-B3LFZ9-F1
#
_entry.id   AF-B3LFZ9-F1
#
_cell.length_a   1.000
_cell.length_b   1.000
_cell.length_c   1.000
_cell.angle_alpha   90.00
_cell.angle_beta   90.00
_cell.angle_gamma   90.00
#
_symmetry.space_group_name_H-M   'P 1'
#
loop_
_entity.id
_entity.type
_entity.pdbx_description
1 polymer ?
#
loop_
_entity_poly.entity_id
_entity_poly.type
_entity_poly.pdbx_seq_one_letter_code
_entity_poly.pdbx_strand_id
1 'polypeptide(L)'
;MKVNHSISRFRPASWFEKTKIIPPQVYIFRNLEYGQVLYSQFPNFSQTQVDKLFVRPNWSNRKPSLRRDIWKCMCVVNLQNYKQSVHLYQNLCRLRYLRDVAQRKESDKLRKKDSNGHVWYSGQYRPTYCQEAVADLRESLLKVFENATQAEKQTAPAKKPSIYWEDPWRMGDKDKHWNYDVFNALGLEHKLIQRVGNIAREESVILKELAKLESHPTEQTEVSSQ
;
A
#
# COMPACT_ATOMS: atom_id res chain seq x y z
N MET A 1 -6.43 -5.34 32.25
CA MET A 1 -6.92 -5.53 30.87
C MET A 1 -5.80 -5.20 29.88
N LYS A 2 -5.61 -5.97 28.80
CA LYS A 2 -4.62 -5.64 27.75
C LYS A 2 -5.19 -4.52 26.88
N VAL A 3 -4.65 -3.31 27.03
CA VAL A 3 -5.10 -2.09 26.30
C VAL A 3 -4.54 -2.05 24.87
N ASN A 4 -3.28 -2.44 24.70
CA ASN A 4 -2.59 -2.35 23.41
C ASN A 4 -2.74 -3.63 22.58
N HIS A 5 -3.21 -3.46 21.35
CA HIS A 5 -3.27 -4.50 20.32
C HIS A 5 -2.10 -4.32 19.34
N SER A 6 -1.94 -5.26 18.40
CA SER A 6 -0.91 -5.18 17.35
C SER A 6 -0.92 -3.83 16.63
N ILE A 7 -2.10 -3.32 16.29
CA ILE A 7 -2.29 -2.05 15.56
C ILE A 7 -2.06 -0.78 16.39
N SER A 8 -2.02 -0.86 17.73
CA SER A 8 -1.99 0.33 18.60
C SER A 8 -0.69 1.14 18.51
N ARG A 9 0.38 0.59 17.95
CA ARG A 9 1.69 1.25 17.80
C ARG A 9 2.30 0.91 16.45
N PHE A 10 3.22 1.75 16.01
CA PHE A 10 4.16 1.38 14.96
C PHE A 10 4.96 0.15 15.39
N ARG A 11 5.13 -0.82 14.49
CA ARG A 11 5.85 -2.07 14.76
C ARG A 11 7.14 -2.13 13.93
N PRO A 12 8.32 -2.25 14.57
CA PRO A 12 9.57 -2.46 13.87
C PRO A 12 9.71 -3.91 13.39
N ALA A 13 10.69 -4.17 12.53
CA ALA A 13 10.95 -5.51 11.97
C ALA A 13 11.15 -6.58 13.06
N SER A 14 11.91 -6.28 14.11
CA SER A 14 12.15 -7.19 15.23
C SER A 14 10.87 -7.64 15.95
N TRP A 15 9.85 -6.78 15.99
CA TRP A 15 8.54 -7.15 16.55
C TRP A 15 7.79 -8.12 15.63
N PHE A 16 7.88 -7.92 14.32
CA PHE A 16 7.29 -8.84 13.34
C PHE A 16 8.01 -10.19 13.30
N GLU A 17 9.34 -10.19 13.39
CA GLU A 17 10.14 -11.42 13.47
C GLU A 17 9.79 -12.25 14.71
N LYS A 18 9.51 -11.59 15.84
CA LYS A 18 9.08 -12.23 17.09
C LYS A 18 7.66 -12.79 17.00
N THR A 19 6.74 -12.11 16.32
CA THR A 19 5.30 -12.43 16.38
C THR A 19 4.79 -13.23 15.19
N LYS A 20 5.41 -13.06 14.01
CA LYS A 20 5.09 -13.75 12.74
C LYS A 20 3.59 -13.82 12.42
N ILE A 21 2.83 -12.78 12.78
CA ILE A 21 1.36 -12.73 12.59
C ILE A 21 0.98 -12.68 11.11
N ILE A 22 1.79 -12.00 10.31
CA ILE A 22 1.61 -11.81 8.87
C ILE A 22 2.99 -11.79 8.20
N PRO A 23 3.10 -12.16 6.90
CA PRO A 23 4.30 -11.97 6.08
C PRO A 23 4.83 -10.52 6.05
N PRO A 24 6.05 -10.30 5.54
CA PRO A 24 6.59 -8.97 5.28
C PRO A 24 5.82 -8.25 4.16
N GLN A 25 4.74 -7.58 4.52
CA GLN A 25 3.86 -6.87 3.58
C GLN A 25 3.34 -5.54 4.10
N VAL A 26 2.86 -4.68 3.20
CA VAL A 26 2.21 -3.39 3.49
C VAL A 26 0.85 -3.35 2.82
N TYR A 27 -0.16 -2.85 3.55
CA TYR A 27 -1.53 -2.74 3.07
C TYR A 27 -1.86 -1.29 2.74
N ILE A 28 -2.58 -1.10 1.63
CA ILE A 28 -3.02 0.22 1.17
C ILE A 28 -4.52 0.20 0.97
N PHE A 29 -5.23 1.15 1.57
CA PHE A 29 -6.68 1.25 1.58
C PHE A 29 -7.13 2.54 0.90
N ARG A 30 -8.10 2.45 -0.01
CA ARG A 30 -8.76 3.60 -0.61
C ARG A 30 -10.01 3.97 0.16
N ASN A 31 -10.25 5.26 0.28
CA ASN A 31 -11.48 5.83 0.78
C ASN A 31 -12.45 6.01 -0.39
N LEU A 32 -13.58 5.30 -0.35
CA LEU A 32 -14.59 5.30 -1.42
C LEU A 32 -15.32 6.63 -1.55
N GLU A 33 -15.37 7.43 -0.49
CA GLU A 33 -16.11 8.70 -0.41
C GLU A 33 -15.26 9.89 -0.88
N TYR A 34 -14.01 9.99 -0.40
CA TYR A 34 -13.12 11.12 -0.70
C TYR A 34 -12.04 10.81 -1.75
N GLY A 35 -11.83 9.54 -2.10
CA GLY A 35 -10.74 9.11 -2.98
C GLY A 35 -9.34 9.12 -2.33
N GLN A 36 -9.27 9.40 -1.02
CA GLN A 36 -8.03 9.39 -0.24
C GLN A 36 -7.47 7.98 -0.05
N VAL A 37 -6.22 7.89 0.39
CA VAL A 37 -5.53 6.61 0.60
C VAL A 37 -4.86 6.55 1.97
N LEU A 38 -5.05 5.43 2.66
CA LEU A 38 -4.44 5.11 3.96
C LEU A 38 -3.46 3.96 3.82
N TYR A 39 -2.30 4.09 4.45
CA TYR A 39 -1.26 3.05 4.50
C TYR A 39 -1.27 2.38 5.88
N SER A 40 -1.10 1.07 5.93
CA SER A 40 -1.03 0.31 7.18
C SER A 40 -0.03 -0.84 7.10
N GLN A 41 0.58 -1.17 8.24
CA GLN A 41 1.41 -2.37 8.38
C GLN A 41 0.55 -3.64 8.58
N PHE A 42 -0.77 -3.49 8.79
CA PHE A 42 -1.69 -4.57 9.10
C PHE A 42 -2.93 -4.51 8.20
N PRO A 43 -3.68 -5.62 8.05
CA PRO A 43 -4.93 -5.65 7.28
C PRO A 43 -6.07 -4.88 7.95
N ASN A 44 -5.86 -4.37 9.17
CA ASN A 44 -6.75 -3.44 9.85
C ASN A 44 -6.00 -2.13 10.19
N PHE A 45 -6.76 -1.11 10.54
CA PHE A 45 -6.25 0.18 10.99
C PHE A 45 -7.18 0.80 12.03
N SER A 46 -6.68 1.79 12.75
CA SER A 46 -7.40 2.51 13.80
C SER A 46 -7.32 4.02 13.58
N GLN A 47 -8.01 4.78 14.44
CA GLN A 47 -7.97 6.24 14.41
C GLN A 47 -6.54 6.79 14.51
N THR A 48 -5.64 6.11 15.22
CA THR A 48 -4.24 6.55 15.37
C THR A 48 -3.49 6.59 14.03
N GLN A 49 -3.76 5.65 13.12
CA GLN A 49 -3.19 5.66 11.77
C GLN A 49 -3.79 6.79 10.92
N VAL A 50 -5.09 7.03 11.02
CA VAL A 50 -5.75 8.16 10.34
C VAL A 50 -5.14 9.48 10.81
N ASP A 51 -4.98 9.66 12.12
CA ASP A 51 -4.42 10.87 12.71
C ASP A 51 -2.97 11.10 12.28
N LYS A 52 -2.18 10.02 12.18
CA LYS A 52 -0.78 10.07 11.74
C LYS A 52 -0.63 10.47 10.27
N LEU A 53 -1.56 10.05 9.41
CA LEU A 53 -1.48 10.32 7.97
C LEU A 53 -2.11 11.66 7.60
N PHE A 54 -3.25 12.02 8.19
CA PHE A 54 -4.02 13.22 7.85
C PHE A 54 -3.75 14.35 8.85
N VAL A 55 -2.49 14.78 8.94
CA VAL A 55 -2.01 15.76 9.94
C VAL A 55 -2.45 17.20 9.69
N ARG A 56 -2.72 17.56 8.42
CA ARG A 56 -3.08 18.93 8.02
C ARG A 56 -4.30 18.92 7.09
N PRO A 57 -5.48 18.51 7.59
CA PRO A 57 -6.68 18.46 6.78
C PRO A 57 -7.16 19.86 6.38
N ASN A 58 -7.84 19.95 5.25
CA ASN A 58 -8.49 21.17 4.77
C ASN A 58 -9.78 20.80 4.00
N TRP A 59 -10.44 21.78 3.40
CA TRP A 59 -11.70 21.55 2.66
C TRP A 59 -11.54 20.57 1.48
N SER A 60 -10.38 20.55 0.83
CA SER A 60 -10.06 19.67 -0.30
C SER A 60 -9.60 18.29 0.18
N ASN A 61 -8.70 18.25 1.17
CA ASN A 61 -8.18 17.04 1.79
C ASN A 61 -8.73 16.90 3.22
N ARG A 62 -10.02 16.56 3.37
CA ARG A 62 -10.69 16.49 4.69
C ARG A 62 -10.12 15.33 5.51
N LYS A 63 -10.17 15.41 6.84
CA LYS A 63 -9.83 14.24 7.67
C LYS A 63 -10.92 13.18 7.49
N PRO A 64 -10.60 11.96 7.00
CA PRO A 64 -11.63 10.97 6.72
C PRO A 64 -12.18 10.34 8.00
N SER A 65 -13.42 9.86 7.91
CA SER A 65 -14.06 9.06 8.96
C SER A 65 -13.47 7.66 9.04
N LEU A 66 -13.54 7.04 10.22
CA LEU A 66 -13.17 5.62 10.43
C LEU A 66 -14.33 4.66 10.08
N ARG A 67 -15.40 5.15 9.46
CA ARG A 67 -16.54 4.33 9.01
C ARG A 67 -16.04 3.20 8.12
N ARG A 68 -16.33 1.94 8.47
CA ARG A 68 -15.67 0.75 7.88
C ARG A 68 -16.03 0.52 6.40
N ASP A 69 -17.26 0.79 6.02
CA ASP A 69 -17.82 0.57 4.68
C ASP A 69 -17.15 1.40 3.57
N ILE A 70 -16.63 2.58 3.90
CA ILE A 70 -15.95 3.46 2.94
C ILE A 70 -14.46 3.16 2.78
N TRP A 71 -13.89 2.24 3.55
CA TRP A 71 -12.50 1.85 3.40
C TRP A 71 -12.43 0.48 2.75
N LYS A 72 -11.69 0.41 1.65
CA LYS A 72 -11.50 -0.83 0.91
C LYS A 72 -10.03 -1.00 0.56
N CYS A 73 -9.51 -2.23 0.62
CA CYS A 73 -8.16 -2.54 0.24
C CYS A 73 -7.97 -2.25 -1.26
N MET A 74 -6.98 -1.41 -1.56
CA MET A 74 -6.58 -1.01 -2.92
C MET A 74 -5.45 -1.90 -3.45
N CYS A 75 -4.47 -2.22 -2.59
CA CYS A 75 -3.44 -3.19 -2.91
C CYS A 75 -2.73 -3.71 -1.65
N VAL A 76 -2.14 -4.89 -1.77
CA VAL A 76 -1.24 -5.51 -0.79
C VAL A 76 0.13 -5.69 -1.44
N VAL A 77 1.18 -5.19 -0.79
CA VAL A 77 2.54 -5.19 -1.34
C VAL A 77 3.40 -6.12 -0.50
N ASN A 78 3.85 -7.22 -1.10
CA ASN A 78 4.69 -8.23 -0.47
C ASN A 78 6.16 -7.98 -0.82
N LEU A 79 6.99 -8.04 0.21
CA LEU A 79 8.43 -7.81 0.12
C LEU A 79 9.20 -9.02 0.64
N GLN A 80 10.52 -8.97 0.51
CA GLN A 80 11.38 -10.11 0.79
C GLN A 80 11.60 -10.28 2.30
N ASN A 81 11.65 -9.17 3.05
CA ASN A 81 11.87 -9.18 4.50
C ASN A 81 11.12 -8.07 5.24
N TYR A 82 10.96 -8.23 6.56
CA TYR A 82 10.21 -7.28 7.40
C TYR A 82 10.86 -5.91 7.48
N LYS A 83 12.19 -5.82 7.38
CA LYS A 83 12.90 -4.54 7.39
C LYS A 83 12.55 -3.71 6.15
N GLN A 84 12.50 -4.33 4.98
CA GLN A 84 12.04 -3.72 3.73
C GLN A 84 10.59 -3.27 3.83
N SER A 85 9.67 -4.09 4.38
CA SER A 85 8.26 -3.70 4.49
C SER A 85 8.04 -2.53 5.47
N VAL A 86 8.78 -2.52 6.57
CA VAL A 86 8.79 -1.40 7.52
C VAL A 86 9.36 -0.13 6.86
N HIS A 87 10.44 -0.24 6.09
CA HIS A 87 11.04 0.88 5.37
C HIS A 87 10.11 1.43 4.28
N LEU A 88 9.45 0.55 3.51
CA LEU A 88 8.42 0.94 2.54
C LEU A 88 7.31 1.74 3.22
N TYR A 89 6.77 1.25 4.33
CA TYR A 89 5.73 1.95 5.07
C TYR A 89 6.19 3.33 5.58
N GLN A 90 7.45 3.44 6.03
CA GLN A 90 8.03 4.71 6.44
C GLN A 90 8.16 5.69 5.25
N ASN A 91 8.63 5.22 4.09
CA ASN A 91 8.74 6.03 2.88
C ASN A 91 7.38 6.54 2.40
N LEU A 92 6.36 5.68 2.40
CA LEU A 92 4.98 6.06 2.09
C LEU A 92 4.44 7.14 3.03
N CYS A 93 4.66 6.97 4.35
CA CYS A 93 4.29 8.00 5.33
C CYS A 93 5.06 9.31 5.11
N ARG A 94 6.34 9.23 4.72
CA ARG A 94 7.17 10.40 4.44
C ARG A 94 6.68 11.14 3.19
N LEU A 95 6.42 10.44 2.09
CA LEU A 95 5.89 11.05 0.87
C LEU A 95 4.53 11.71 1.12
N ARG A 96 3.63 11.08 1.88
CA ARG A 96 2.38 11.72 2.31
C ARG A 96 2.63 13.03 3.07
N TYR A 97 3.54 13.02 4.05
CA TYR A 97 3.89 14.24 4.78
C TYR A 97 4.45 15.34 3.86
N LEU A 98 5.28 14.96 2.88
CA LEU A 98 5.79 15.92 1.89
C LEU A 98 4.66 16.53 1.05
N ARG A 99 3.70 15.72 0.60
CA ARG A 99 2.53 16.20 -0.17
C ARG A 99 1.60 17.09 0.62
N ASP A 100 1.40 16.81 1.91
CA ASP A 100 0.42 17.52 2.74
C ASP A 100 1.03 18.77 3.43
N VAL A 101 2.32 18.74 3.77
CA VAL A 101 2.95 19.77 4.61
C VAL A 101 4.11 20.45 3.91
N ALA A 102 5.20 19.74 3.65
CA ALA A 102 6.48 20.36 3.30
C ALA A 102 6.55 20.90 1.86
N GLN A 103 6.07 20.12 0.90
CA GLN A 103 6.14 20.39 -0.55
C GLN A 103 4.73 20.49 -1.16
N ARG A 104 3.74 20.91 -0.36
CA ARG A 104 2.33 20.99 -0.77
C ARG A 104 2.10 21.79 -2.05
N LYS A 105 2.87 22.87 -2.27
CA LYS A 105 2.74 23.74 -3.45
C LYS A 105 3.14 22.98 -4.71
N GLU A 106 4.23 22.23 -4.66
CA GLU A 106 4.69 21.43 -5.79
C GLU A 106 3.72 20.28 -6.08
N SER A 107 3.22 19.62 -5.04
CA SER A 107 2.19 18.59 -5.23
C SER A 107 0.90 19.15 -5.82
N ASP A 108 0.51 20.38 -5.49
CA ASP A 108 -0.71 21.00 -6.01
C ASP A 108 -0.59 21.41 -7.49
N LYS A 109 0.60 21.85 -7.93
CA LYS A 109 0.88 22.15 -9.34
C LYS A 109 0.78 20.91 -10.24
N LEU A 110 1.11 19.73 -9.72
CA LEU A 110 1.07 18.47 -10.47
C LEU A 110 -0.35 17.91 -10.63
N ARG A 111 -1.32 18.39 -9.85
CA ARG A 111 -2.69 17.86 -9.86
C ARG A 111 -3.50 18.49 -10.99
N LYS A 112 -4.35 17.66 -11.62
CA LYS A 112 -5.39 18.14 -12.54
C LYS A 112 -6.29 19.16 -11.83
N LYS A 113 -6.55 20.28 -12.51
CA LYS A 113 -7.45 21.33 -12.05
C LYS A 113 -8.79 21.32 -12.77
N ASP A 114 -9.82 21.84 -12.11
CA ASP A 114 -11.10 22.22 -12.75
C ASP A 114 -11.00 23.65 -13.33
N SER A 115 -12.10 24.14 -13.92
CA SER A 115 -12.20 25.49 -14.48
C SER A 115 -12.00 26.61 -13.46
N ASN A 116 -12.19 26.32 -12.16
CA ASN A 116 -12.11 27.27 -11.06
C ASN A 116 -10.74 27.21 -10.36
N GLY A 117 -9.79 26.44 -10.88
CA GLY A 117 -8.45 26.29 -10.30
C GLY A 117 -8.39 25.36 -9.08
N HIS A 118 -9.49 24.71 -8.71
CA HIS A 118 -9.48 23.69 -7.67
C HIS A 118 -8.90 22.38 -8.23
N VAL A 119 -8.35 21.54 -7.35
CA VAL A 119 -8.06 20.14 -7.73
C VAL A 119 -9.36 19.51 -8.23
N TRP A 120 -9.33 18.79 -9.35
CA TRP A 120 -10.55 18.21 -9.93
C TRP A 120 -11.25 17.27 -8.93
N TYR A 121 -12.58 17.33 -8.89
CA TYR A 121 -13.41 16.53 -7.99
C TYR A 121 -14.75 16.17 -8.65
N SER A 122 -15.40 15.13 -8.12
CA SER A 122 -16.80 14.79 -8.39
C SER A 122 -17.51 14.59 -7.06
N GLY A 123 -18.39 15.50 -6.67
CA GLY A 123 -18.89 15.58 -5.30
C GLY A 123 -17.76 15.91 -4.32
N GLN A 124 -17.45 15.03 -3.36
CA GLN A 124 -16.27 15.16 -2.50
C GLN A 124 -15.14 14.21 -2.89
N TYR A 125 -15.36 13.37 -3.90
CA TYR A 125 -14.38 12.40 -4.36
C TYR A 125 -13.32 13.07 -5.22
N ARG A 126 -12.04 12.84 -4.91
CA ARG A 126 -10.88 13.35 -5.65
C ARG A 126 -10.02 12.18 -6.13
N PRO A 127 -9.96 11.91 -7.45
CA PRO A 127 -9.22 10.78 -7.99
C PRO A 127 -7.70 10.96 -7.88
N THR A 128 -7.20 12.20 -7.79
CA THR A 128 -5.76 12.48 -7.78
C THR A 128 -5.07 11.85 -6.58
N TYR A 129 -5.74 11.74 -5.43
CA TYR A 129 -5.14 11.13 -4.23
C TYR A 129 -4.84 9.64 -4.40
N CYS A 130 -5.68 8.89 -5.13
CA CYS A 130 -5.38 7.50 -5.49
C CYS A 130 -4.20 7.43 -6.48
N GLN A 131 -4.17 8.31 -7.49
CA GLN A 131 -3.09 8.36 -8.46
C GLN A 131 -1.74 8.70 -7.81
N GLU A 132 -1.74 9.69 -6.92
CA GLU A 132 -0.58 10.09 -6.11
C GLU A 132 -0.10 8.93 -5.24
N ALA A 133 -1.01 8.19 -4.59
CA ALA A 133 -0.62 7.05 -3.77
C ALA A 133 0.02 5.91 -4.58
N VAL A 134 -0.44 5.67 -5.80
CA VAL A 134 0.17 4.67 -6.71
C VAL A 134 1.56 5.13 -7.16
N ALA A 135 1.73 6.40 -7.50
CA ALA A 135 3.02 6.97 -7.84
C ALA A 135 3.99 6.98 -6.63
N ASP A 136 3.49 7.29 -5.44
CA ASP A 136 4.24 7.29 -4.18
C ASP A 136 4.65 5.87 -3.77
N LEU A 137 3.78 4.87 -4.00
CA LEU A 137 4.12 3.47 -3.81
C LEU A 137 5.28 3.07 -4.70
N ARG A 138 5.19 3.39 -5.99
CA ARG A 138 6.26 3.11 -6.95
C ARG A 138 7.58 3.76 -6.52
N GLU A 139 7.56 5.06 -6.23
CA GLU A 139 8.76 5.80 -5.80
C GLU A 139 9.36 5.20 -4.52
N SER A 140 8.49 4.87 -3.54
CA SER A 140 8.94 4.27 -2.29
C SER A 140 9.56 2.90 -2.48
N LEU A 141 9.00 2.06 -3.36
CA LEU A 141 9.56 0.76 -3.72
C LEU A 141 10.92 0.90 -4.41
N LEU A 142 11.04 1.83 -5.36
CA LEU A 142 12.29 2.09 -6.06
C LEU A 142 13.40 2.45 -5.06
N LYS A 143 13.13 3.35 -4.11
CA LYS A 143 14.08 3.72 -3.04
C LYS A 143 14.39 2.57 -2.08
N VAL A 144 13.42 1.70 -1.78
CA VAL A 144 13.68 0.51 -0.96
C VAL A 144 14.64 -0.45 -1.67
N PHE A 145 14.48 -0.65 -2.98
CA PHE A 145 15.31 -1.58 -3.74
C PHE A 145 16.69 -1.01 -4.10
N GLU A 146 16.80 0.28 -4.40
CA GLU A 146 18.10 0.96 -4.52
C GLU A 146 18.92 0.84 -3.24
N ASN A 147 18.29 0.96 -2.06
CA ASN A 147 18.98 0.77 -0.79
C ASN A 147 19.41 -0.69 -0.55
N ALA A 148 18.68 -1.66 -1.12
CA ALA A 148 19.00 -3.08 -0.98
C ALA A 148 20.15 -3.50 -1.89
N THR A 149 20.19 -3.02 -3.14
CA THR A 149 21.26 -3.34 -4.10
C THR A 149 22.63 -2.80 -3.68
N GLN A 150 22.67 -1.71 -2.90
CA GLN A 150 23.91 -1.20 -2.32
C GLN A 150 24.40 -1.98 -1.10
N ALA A 151 23.49 -2.64 -0.36
CA ALA A 151 23.80 -3.32 0.89
C ALA A 151 24.11 -4.82 0.72
N GLU A 152 23.62 -5.47 -0.33
CA GLU A 152 23.64 -6.93 -0.45
C GLU A 152 24.18 -7.38 -1.82
N LYS A 153 25.52 -7.49 -1.94
CA LYS A 153 26.18 -8.36 -2.93
C LYS A 153 26.35 -9.77 -2.36
N GLN A 154 25.29 -10.52 -2.00
CA GLN A 154 25.42 -11.99 -1.84
C GLN A 154 24.12 -12.77 -1.54
N THR A 155 23.90 -13.79 -2.38
CA THR A 155 23.59 -15.20 -2.08
C THR A 155 22.36 -15.57 -1.22
N ALA A 156 21.19 -15.61 -1.86
CA ALA A 156 20.16 -16.65 -1.70
C ALA A 156 19.09 -16.45 -2.79
N PRO A 157 18.32 -17.48 -3.21
CA PRO A 157 17.12 -17.26 -4.01
C PRO A 157 16.10 -16.51 -3.16
N ALA A 158 16.15 -15.19 -3.22
CA ALA A 158 15.26 -14.32 -2.47
C ALA A 158 13.86 -14.43 -3.05
N LYS A 159 12.87 -14.55 -2.17
CA LYS A 159 11.45 -14.53 -2.55
C LYS A 159 11.17 -13.32 -3.45
N LYS A 160 10.48 -13.54 -4.58
CA LYS A 160 10.14 -12.44 -5.50
C LYS A 160 9.13 -11.49 -4.83
N PRO A 161 9.36 -10.17 -4.83
CA PRO A 161 8.39 -9.22 -4.34
C PRO A 161 7.17 -9.19 -5.28
N SER A 162 6.00 -8.85 -4.75
CA SER A 162 4.78 -8.76 -5.55
C SER A 162 3.83 -7.70 -5.05
N ILE A 163 3.01 -7.16 -5.96
CA ILE A 163 1.91 -6.26 -5.65
C ILE A 163 0.61 -6.94 -6.07
N TYR A 164 -0.24 -7.25 -5.09
CA TYR A 164 -1.59 -7.74 -5.30
C TYR A 164 -2.53 -6.55 -5.39
N TRP A 165 -3.05 -6.29 -6.58
CA TRP A 165 -3.94 -5.18 -6.86
C TRP A 165 -5.40 -5.58 -6.67
N GLU A 166 -6.21 -4.66 -6.13
CA GLU A 166 -7.67 -4.78 -6.17
C GLU A 166 -8.15 -4.85 -7.63
N ASP A 167 -7.58 -4.01 -8.49
CA ASP A 167 -8.00 -3.81 -9.87
C ASP A 167 -6.78 -3.55 -10.79
N PRO A 168 -6.67 -4.23 -11.95
CA PRO A 168 -5.56 -4.00 -12.88
C PRO A 168 -5.52 -2.56 -13.40
N TRP A 169 -6.67 -1.89 -13.56
CA TRP A 169 -6.74 -0.51 -14.03
C TRP A 169 -6.02 0.47 -13.10
N ARG A 170 -5.94 0.15 -11.80
CA ARG A 170 -5.41 1.06 -10.77
C ARG A 170 -3.92 1.37 -10.95
N MET A 171 -3.14 0.47 -11.54
CA MET A 171 -1.68 0.62 -11.65
C MET A 171 -1.26 1.58 -12.78
N GLY A 172 -2.19 2.00 -13.65
CA GLY A 172 -1.87 2.76 -14.84
C GLY A 172 -1.16 1.91 -15.90
N ASP A 173 -0.41 2.58 -16.78
CA ASP A 173 0.34 1.91 -17.84
C ASP A 173 1.56 1.17 -17.28
N LYS A 174 1.61 -0.15 -17.46
CA LYS A 174 2.70 -1.01 -16.98
C LYS A 174 4.03 -0.67 -17.63
N ASP A 175 4.04 -0.46 -18.94
CA ASP A 175 5.27 -0.23 -19.70
C ASP A 175 5.89 1.12 -19.33
N LYS A 176 5.07 2.16 -19.19
CA LYS A 176 5.55 3.50 -18.86
C LYS A 176 6.00 3.69 -17.42
N HIS A 177 5.43 2.94 -16.47
CA HIS A 177 5.55 3.26 -15.05
C HIS A 177 6.11 2.13 -14.20
N TRP A 178 6.09 0.88 -14.65
CA TRP A 178 6.49 -0.26 -13.83
C TRP A 178 7.64 -1.06 -14.43
N ASN A 179 8.18 -0.63 -15.59
CA ASN A 179 9.26 -1.28 -16.31
C ASN A 179 10.64 -0.67 -15.99
N TYR A 180 10.93 -0.41 -14.71
CA TYR A 180 12.26 0.03 -14.28
C TYR A 180 13.21 -1.16 -14.17
N ASP A 181 14.47 -1.01 -14.58
CA ASP A 181 15.49 -2.07 -14.53
C ASP A 181 15.60 -2.71 -13.14
N VAL A 182 15.49 -1.91 -12.08
CA VAL A 182 15.51 -2.38 -10.69
C VAL A 182 14.33 -3.32 -10.40
N PHE A 183 13.12 -3.01 -10.88
CA PHE A 183 11.96 -3.89 -10.69
C PHE A 183 12.07 -5.17 -11.52
N ASN A 184 12.60 -5.07 -12.74
CA ASN A 184 12.84 -6.22 -13.62
C ASN A 184 13.89 -7.17 -13.02
N ALA A 185 14.99 -6.63 -12.48
CA ALA A 185 16.05 -7.42 -11.84
C ALA A 185 15.57 -8.16 -10.59
N LEU A 186 14.68 -7.56 -9.80
CA LEU A 186 14.06 -8.22 -8.64
C LEU A 186 12.91 -9.18 -9.03
N GLY A 187 12.41 -9.11 -10.26
CA GLY A 187 11.23 -9.85 -10.69
C GLY A 187 9.97 -9.43 -9.95
N LEU A 188 9.70 -8.12 -9.85
CA LEU A 188 8.50 -7.58 -9.21
C LEU A 188 7.22 -8.03 -9.95
N GLU A 189 6.41 -8.86 -9.30
CA GLU A 189 5.20 -9.42 -9.91
C GLU A 189 3.95 -8.58 -9.62
N HIS A 190 3.19 -8.24 -10.66
CA HIS A 190 1.89 -7.57 -10.53
C HIS A 190 0.76 -8.60 -10.61
N LYS A 191 0.23 -9.00 -9.46
CA LYS A 191 -0.87 -9.98 -9.31
C LYS A 191 -2.19 -9.28 -9.01
N LEU A 192 -3.29 -9.98 -9.20
CA LEU A 192 -4.62 -9.51 -8.81
C LEU A 192 -5.10 -10.26 -7.58
N ILE A 193 -5.77 -9.55 -6.69
CA ILE A 193 -6.52 -10.17 -5.59
C ILE A 193 -7.67 -10.95 -6.23
N GLN A 194 -7.82 -12.23 -5.87
CA GLN A 194 -8.91 -13.05 -6.38
C GLN A 194 -10.26 -12.46 -5.97
N ARG A 195 -11.15 -12.31 -6.95
CA ARG A 195 -12.47 -11.68 -6.80
C ARG A 195 -13.59 -12.71 -6.60
N VAL A 196 -13.30 -13.82 -5.94
CA VAL A 196 -14.28 -14.87 -5.67
C VAL A 196 -15.10 -14.50 -4.43
N GLY A 197 -16.41 -14.28 -4.61
CA GLY A 197 -17.32 -13.89 -3.53
C GLY A 197 -17.40 -12.38 -3.24
N ASN A 198 -17.86 -12.02 -2.04
CA ASN A 198 -18.07 -10.61 -1.65
C ASN A 198 -16.77 -9.97 -1.15
N ILE A 199 -16.07 -9.29 -2.05
CA ILE A 199 -14.75 -8.68 -1.81
C ILE A 199 -14.78 -7.63 -0.69
N ALA A 200 -15.89 -6.93 -0.48
CA ALA A 200 -15.97 -5.87 0.53
C ALA A 200 -16.30 -6.43 1.92
N ARG A 201 -17.24 -7.37 2.02
CA ARG A 201 -17.66 -7.95 3.30
C ARG A 201 -16.63 -8.94 3.84
N GLU A 202 -16.08 -9.77 2.97
CA GLU A 202 -15.13 -10.82 3.32
C GLU A 202 -13.66 -10.39 3.10
N GLU A 203 -13.40 -9.08 2.98
CA GLU A 203 -12.06 -8.53 2.72
C GLU A 203 -11.03 -9.07 3.72
N SER A 204 -11.38 -9.10 5.01
CA SER A 204 -10.47 -9.58 6.05
C SER A 204 -10.10 -11.07 5.91
N VAL A 205 -10.98 -11.88 5.32
CA VAL A 205 -10.75 -13.30 5.04
C VAL A 205 -9.80 -13.43 3.86
N ILE A 206 -10.06 -12.69 2.78
CA ILE A 206 -9.21 -12.65 1.59
C ILE A 206 -7.78 -12.21 1.94
N LEU A 207 -7.63 -11.16 2.77
CA LEU A 207 -6.32 -10.68 3.20
C LEU A 207 -5.56 -11.70 4.08
N LYS A 208 -6.28 -12.51 4.87
CA LYS A 208 -5.68 -13.61 5.63
C LYS A 208 -5.26 -14.76 4.72
N GLU A 209 -6.04 -15.07 3.70
CA GLU A 209 -5.71 -16.09 2.72
C GLU A 209 -4.48 -15.72 1.89
N LEU A 210 -4.42 -14.47 1.39
CA LEU A 210 -3.21 -13.95 0.73
C LEU A 210 -1.97 -14.04 1.61
N ALA A 211 -2.10 -13.71 2.90
CA ALA A 211 -1.00 -13.84 3.86
C ALA A 211 -0.53 -15.29 4.02
N LYS A 212 -1.45 -16.27 3.99
CA LYS A 212 -1.10 -17.70 4.05
C LYS A 212 -0.41 -18.18 2.78
N LEU A 213 -0.95 -17.84 1.60
CA LEU A 213 -0.36 -18.20 0.29
C LEU A 213 1.09 -17.73 0.18
N GLU A 214 1.36 -16.51 0.65
CA GLU A 214 2.70 -15.95 0.65
C GLU A 214 3.63 -16.60 1.68
N SER A 215 3.10 -17.14 2.77
CA SER A 215 3.90 -17.86 3.77
C SER A 215 4.25 -19.28 3.32
N HIS A 216 3.38 -19.91 2.52
CA HIS A 216 3.49 -21.29 2.04
C HIS A 216 3.20 -21.38 0.53
N PRO A 217 4.16 -21.06 -0.35
CA PRO A 217 3.93 -21.04 -1.79
C PRO A 217 3.69 -22.42 -2.43
N THR A 218 3.88 -23.52 -1.70
CA THR A 218 4.17 -24.86 -2.29
C THR A 218 2.97 -25.81 -2.45
N GLU A 219 1.72 -25.42 -2.17
CA GLU A 219 0.61 -26.41 -2.12
C GLU A 219 -0.47 -26.31 -3.20
N GLN A 220 -0.42 -25.36 -4.16
CA GLN A 220 -1.57 -25.14 -5.06
C GLN A 220 -1.34 -25.44 -6.56
N THR A 221 -0.19 -25.95 -6.98
CA THR A 221 0.08 -26.17 -8.42
C THR A 221 -0.46 -27.49 -9.01
N GLU A 222 -1.13 -28.35 -8.23
CA GLU A 222 -1.51 -29.70 -8.72
C GLU A 222 -3.00 -29.94 -9.00
N VAL A 223 -3.92 -28.97 -8.85
CA VAL A 223 -5.37 -29.26 -8.95
C VAL A 223 -6.08 -28.64 -10.18
N SER A 224 -5.37 -28.45 -11.31
CA SER A 224 -6.03 -28.00 -12.56
C SER A 224 -5.56 -28.73 -13.81
N SER A 225 -5.43 -30.05 -13.69
CA SER A 225 -5.40 -30.93 -14.86
C SER A 225 -6.15 -32.22 -14.52
N GLN A 226 -7.47 -32.18 -14.73
CA GLN A 226 -8.34 -33.31 -15.08
C GLN A 226 -9.67 -32.77 -15.62
#